data_AF-A0A0Q4PP03-F1
#
_entry.id   AF-A0A0Q4PP03-F1
#
_cell.length_a   1.000
_cell.length_b   1.000
_cell.length_c   1.000
_cell.angle_alpha   90.00
_cell.angle_beta   90.00
_cell.angle_gamma   90.00
#
_symmetry.space_group_name_H-M   'P 1'
#
loop_
_entity.id
_entity.type
_entity.pdbx_description
1 polymer ?
#
loop_
_entity_poly.entity_id
_entity_poly.type
_entity_poly.pdbx_seq_one_letter_code
_entity_poly.pdbx_strand_id
1 'polypeptide(L)'
;MNQFLALALASVMLVTPTLAQGLSPEAMAKQNQAIAVRVQQQLMACWNVPPGETAQRLALDIVFFGDGRLNGAAAFSADDAKLASKHPMLASSILAAVEKCVPFEGLVALGAEMDEEFSVTIYFQS
;
A
#
# COMPACT_ATOMS: atom_id res chain seq x y z
N MET A 1 -1.49 -65.79 34.72
CA MET A 1 -0.02 -65.64 34.71
C MET A 1 0.41 -65.66 33.25
N ASN A 2 0.84 -64.50 32.73
CA ASN A 2 1.46 -64.25 31.42
C ASN A 2 0.59 -64.52 30.17
N GLN A 3 0.48 -63.68 29.14
CA GLN A 3 1.12 -62.41 28.76
C GLN A 3 0.16 -61.74 27.77
N PHE A 4 -0.39 -60.58 28.15
CA PHE A 4 -0.93 -59.61 27.20
C PHE A 4 0.27 -58.85 26.62
N LEU A 5 0.32 -58.64 25.31
CA LEU A 5 0.72 -57.37 24.67
C LEU A 5 0.82 -57.60 23.15
N ALA A 6 -0.33 -57.55 22.49
CA ALA A 6 -0.42 -56.97 21.17
C ALA A 6 -1.01 -55.58 21.38
N LEU A 7 -0.37 -54.52 20.86
CA LEU A 7 -1.01 -53.53 20.00
C LEU A 7 -0.03 -52.42 19.62
N ALA A 8 0.18 -52.34 18.30
CA ALA A 8 0.18 -51.13 17.49
C ALA A 8 1.01 -49.93 17.96
N LEU A 9 2.13 -49.75 17.26
CA LEU A 9 2.76 -48.45 17.04
C LEU A 9 1.72 -47.45 16.52
N ALA A 10 1.22 -46.57 17.39
CA ALA A 10 0.48 -45.38 17.00
C ALA A 10 1.49 -44.27 16.71
N SER A 11 1.90 -44.20 15.44
CA SER A 11 2.61 -43.09 14.85
C SER A 11 1.79 -41.82 15.03
N VAL A 12 2.08 -41.05 16.07
CA VAL A 12 1.55 -39.70 16.25
C VAL A 12 2.13 -38.86 15.12
N MET A 13 1.33 -38.67 14.07
CA MET A 13 1.60 -37.69 13.03
C MET A 13 1.76 -36.34 13.71
N LEU A 14 2.99 -35.82 13.66
CA LEU A 14 3.33 -34.45 13.97
C LEU A 14 2.59 -33.57 12.96
N VAL A 15 1.36 -33.19 13.28
CA VAL A 15 0.69 -32.08 12.61
C VAL A 15 1.40 -30.84 13.14
N THR A 16 2.52 -30.47 12.51
CA THR A 16 3.14 -29.17 12.77
C THR A 16 2.08 -28.13 12.47
N PRO A 17 1.74 -27.22 13.40
CA PRO A 17 0.93 -26.08 13.04
C PRO A 17 1.73 -25.37 11.94
N THR A 18 1.15 -25.27 10.75
CA THR A 18 1.60 -24.31 9.74
C THR A 18 1.33 -22.93 10.35
N LEU A 19 2.27 -22.50 11.21
CA LEU A 19 2.39 -21.12 11.64
C LEU A 19 2.37 -20.31 10.36
N ALA A 20 1.42 -19.37 10.27
CA ALA A 20 1.28 -18.43 9.17
C ALA A 20 2.67 -18.00 8.70
N GLN A 21 3.13 -18.60 7.60
CA GLN A 21 4.39 -18.21 6.99
C GLN A 21 4.05 -16.91 6.29
N GLY A 22 4.25 -15.79 6.99
CA GLY A 22 4.18 -14.48 6.40
C GLY A 22 5.03 -14.43 5.14
N LEU A 23 4.70 -13.50 4.23
CA LEU A 23 5.43 -13.33 2.98
C LEU A 23 6.95 -13.24 3.25
N SER A 24 7.74 -13.86 2.38
CA SER A 24 9.18 -13.63 2.42
C SER A 24 9.47 -12.14 2.19
N PRO A 25 10.61 -11.60 2.65
CA PRO A 25 10.95 -10.20 2.43
C PRO A 25 10.91 -9.78 0.95
N GLU A 26 11.31 -10.69 0.05
CA GLU A 26 11.22 -10.48 -1.40
C GLU A 26 9.77 -10.40 -1.90
N ALA A 27 8.90 -11.29 -1.41
CA ALA A 27 7.50 -11.30 -1.78
C ALA A 27 6.76 -10.05 -1.24
N MET A 28 7.08 -9.61 -0.02
CA MET A 28 6.59 -8.33 0.54
C MET A 28 7.04 -7.13 -0.29
N ALA A 29 8.33 -7.07 -0.66
CA ALA A 29 8.84 -5.97 -1.48
C ALA A 29 8.14 -5.90 -2.84
N LYS A 30 7.91 -7.05 -3.49
CA LYS A 30 7.19 -7.14 -4.76
C LYS A 30 5.73 -6.69 -4.63
N GLN A 31 5.06 -7.09 -3.55
CA GLN A 31 3.70 -6.65 -3.25
C GLN A 31 3.64 -5.14 -3.03
N ASN A 32 4.49 -4.60 -2.17
CA ASN A 32 4.54 -3.17 -1.88
C ASN A 32 4.79 -2.34 -3.14
N GLN A 33 5.67 -2.81 -4.02
CA GLN A 33 5.89 -2.19 -5.32
C GLN A 33 4.63 -2.22 -6.20
N ALA A 34 3.94 -3.36 -6.29
CA ALA A 34 2.72 -3.47 -7.09
C ALA A 34 1.60 -2.55 -6.57
N ILE A 35 1.45 -2.47 -5.24
CA ILE A 35 0.51 -1.57 -4.58
C ILE A 35 0.84 -0.11 -4.86
N ALA A 36 2.11 0.29 -4.70
CA ALA A 36 2.55 1.65 -4.99
C ALA A 36 2.30 2.04 -6.45
N VAL A 37 2.58 1.14 -7.40
CA VAL A 37 2.30 1.36 -8.83
C VAL A 37 0.80 1.50 -9.08
N ARG A 38 -0.04 0.65 -8.47
CA ARG A 38 -1.50 0.70 -8.64
C ARG A 38 -2.08 2.02 -8.11
N VAL A 39 -1.65 2.46 -6.93
CA VAL A 39 -2.07 3.73 -6.32
C VAL A 39 -1.62 4.92 -7.17
N GLN A 40 -0.37 4.91 -7.65
CA GLN A 40 0.13 5.95 -8.55
C GLN A 40 -0.71 6.04 -9.82
N GLN A 41 -1.01 4.91 -10.47
CA GLN A 41 -1.81 4.88 -11.70
C GLN A 41 -3.21 5.46 -11.48
N GLN A 42 -3.87 5.08 -10.39
CA GLN A 42 -5.20 5.58 -10.05
C GLN A 42 -5.15 7.09 -9.79
N LEU A 43 -4.19 7.59 -9.02
CA LEU A 43 -4.02 9.02 -8.78
C LEU A 43 -3.75 9.83 -10.04
N MET A 44 -2.86 9.34 -10.92
CA MET A 44 -2.58 10.00 -12.20
C MET A 44 -3.82 10.04 -13.11
N ALA A 45 -4.72 9.06 -13.03
CA ALA A 45 -5.97 9.07 -13.77
C ALA A 45 -7.00 10.07 -13.22
N CYS A 46 -6.95 10.37 -11.92
CA CYS A 46 -7.83 11.35 -11.28
C CYS A 46 -7.32 12.79 -11.36
N TRP A 47 -6.01 12.97 -11.46
CA TRP A 47 -5.36 14.26 -11.39
C TRP A 47 -5.49 15.04 -12.71
N ASN A 48 -5.87 16.30 -12.61
CA ASN A 48 -5.86 17.25 -13.71
C ASN A 48 -4.87 18.36 -13.40
N VAL A 49 -3.89 18.55 -14.28
CA VAL A 49 -2.90 19.62 -14.14
C VAL A 49 -3.59 20.98 -14.37
N PRO A 50 -3.47 21.94 -13.43
CA PRO A 50 -4.03 23.27 -13.61
C PRO A 50 -3.42 24.00 -14.82
N PRO A 51 -4.19 24.83 -15.54
CA PRO A 51 -3.65 25.62 -16.64
C PRO A 51 -2.49 26.52 -16.18
N GLY A 52 -1.39 26.52 -16.93
CA GLY A 52 -0.22 27.37 -16.66
C GLY A 52 0.79 26.79 -15.66
N GLU A 53 0.49 25.66 -15.01
CA GLU A 53 1.48 24.90 -14.24
C GLU A 53 2.22 23.96 -15.20
N THR A 54 3.55 24.10 -15.31
CA THR A 54 4.37 23.26 -16.19
C THR A 54 5.72 22.96 -15.56
N ALA A 55 6.25 21.77 -15.82
CA ALA A 55 7.61 21.35 -15.47
C ALA A 55 7.92 21.38 -13.96
N GLN A 56 6.91 21.29 -13.10
CA GLN A 56 7.09 21.13 -11.66
C GLN A 56 6.97 19.67 -11.29
N ARG A 57 7.79 19.24 -10.33
CA ARG A 57 7.68 17.92 -9.72
C ARG A 57 7.44 18.11 -8.23
N LEU A 58 6.38 17.50 -7.72
CA LEU A 58 6.03 17.50 -6.30
C LEU A 58 5.79 16.08 -5.82
N ALA A 59 6.40 15.73 -4.69
CA ALA A 59 6.22 14.49 -3.99
C ALA A 59 5.15 14.63 -2.90
N LEU A 60 4.22 13.69 -2.87
CA LEU A 60 3.16 13.60 -1.88
C LEU A 60 3.27 12.27 -1.13
N ASP A 61 3.43 12.34 0.18
CA ASP A 61 3.42 11.20 1.08
C ASP A 61 1.97 10.88 1.47
N ILE A 62 1.59 9.62 1.31
CA ILE A 62 0.24 9.12 1.55
C ILE A 62 0.33 7.84 2.37
N VAL A 63 -0.47 7.78 3.43
CA VAL A 63 -0.67 6.57 4.24
C VAL A 63 -2.11 6.09 4.05
N PHE A 64 -2.31 4.80 3.81
CA PHE A 64 -3.60 4.19 3.52
C PHE A 64 -3.65 2.72 3.96
N PHE A 65 -4.85 2.18 4.13
CA PHE A 65 -5.07 0.77 4.44
C PHE A 65 -5.25 -0.08 3.17
N GLY A 66 -5.10 -1.40 3.29
CA GLY A 66 -5.35 -2.33 2.17
C GLY A 66 -6.78 -2.31 1.62
N ASP A 67 -7.74 -1.75 2.36
CA ASP A 67 -9.09 -1.43 1.86
C ASP A 67 -9.17 -0.15 0.99
N GLY A 68 -8.05 0.55 0.85
CA GLY A 68 -7.87 1.72 0.02
C GLY A 68 -8.22 3.06 0.67
N ARG A 69 -8.74 3.07 1.90
CA ARG A 69 -9.04 4.32 2.63
C ARG A 69 -7.75 4.94 3.16
N LEU A 70 -7.71 6.28 3.17
CA LEU A 70 -6.59 7.01 3.78
C LEU A 70 -6.51 6.75 5.28
N ASN A 71 -5.29 6.60 5.78
CA ASN A 71 -4.97 6.66 7.19
C ASN A 71 -4.31 8.01 7.51
N GLY A 72 -5.15 9.04 7.67
CA GLY A 72 -4.69 10.41 7.90
C GLY A 72 -4.69 11.27 6.64
N ALA A 73 -4.10 12.46 6.74
CA ALA A 73 -4.04 13.41 5.64
C ALA A 73 -2.84 13.12 4.73
N ALA A 74 -3.04 13.22 3.42
CA ALA A 74 -1.93 13.28 2.48
C ALA A 74 -1.17 14.59 2.67
N ALA A 75 0.16 14.53 2.64
CA ALA A 75 1.01 15.68 2.87
C ALA A 75 2.13 15.72 1.83
N PHE A 76 2.56 16.92 1.43
CA PHE A 76 3.77 17.03 0.61
C PHE A 76 4.97 16.56 1.42
N SER A 77 5.89 15.88 0.74
CA SER A 77 7.12 15.43 1.38
C SER A 77 7.88 16.61 1.99
N ALA A 78 8.69 16.34 3.01
CA ALA A 78 9.44 17.40 3.68
C ALA A 78 10.31 18.23 2.71
N ASP A 79 10.88 17.58 1.70
CA ASP A 79 11.72 18.21 0.69
C ASP A 79 10.92 19.12 -0.24
N ASP A 80 9.66 18.79 -0.54
CA ASP A 80 8.83 19.51 -1.50
C ASP A 80 7.80 20.45 -0.86
N ALA A 81 7.59 20.41 0.45
CA ALA A 81 6.64 21.28 1.15
C ALA A 81 6.86 22.78 0.85
N LYS A 82 8.13 23.20 0.76
CA LYS A 82 8.48 24.58 0.40
C LYS A 82 8.15 24.90 -1.06
N LEU A 83 8.31 23.95 -1.98
CA LEU A 83 7.96 24.16 -3.39
C LEU A 83 6.44 24.18 -3.57
N ALA A 84 5.72 23.26 -2.93
CA ALA A 84 4.26 23.22 -2.94
C ALA A 84 3.65 24.55 -2.46
N SER A 85 4.19 25.16 -1.41
CA SER A 85 3.70 26.47 -0.93
C SER A 85 3.90 27.63 -1.91
N LYS A 86 4.84 27.52 -2.87
CA LYS A 86 5.04 28.50 -3.94
C LYS A 86 4.13 28.25 -5.15
N HIS A 87 3.58 27.05 -5.27
CA HIS A 87 2.69 26.63 -6.35
C HIS A 87 1.33 26.18 -5.77
N PRO A 88 0.57 27.09 -5.13
CA PRO A 88 -0.63 26.71 -4.39
C PRO A 88 -1.72 26.09 -5.29
N MET A 89 -1.82 26.52 -6.56
CA MET A 89 -2.77 25.93 -7.50
C MET A 89 -2.43 24.48 -7.83
N LEU A 90 -1.15 24.21 -8.15
CA LEU A 90 -0.66 22.85 -8.36
C LEU A 90 -0.84 22.00 -7.10
N ALA A 91 -0.43 22.51 -5.94
CA ALA A 91 -0.53 21.80 -4.67
C ALA A 91 -1.97 21.43 -4.33
N SER A 92 -2.91 22.38 -4.45
CA SER A 92 -4.34 22.12 -4.23
C SER A 92 -4.90 21.12 -5.24
N SER A 93 -4.47 21.15 -6.51
CA SER A 93 -4.93 20.18 -7.51
C SER A 93 -4.51 18.75 -7.19
N ILE A 94 -3.32 18.57 -6.62
CA ILE A 94 -2.78 17.26 -6.22
C ILE A 94 -3.56 16.72 -5.03
N LEU A 95 -3.79 17.54 -4.00
CA LEU A 95 -4.57 17.14 -2.83
C LEU A 95 -6.02 16.80 -3.21
N ALA A 96 -6.65 17.61 -4.06
CA ALA A 96 -7.99 17.35 -4.58
C ALA A 96 -8.07 16.05 -5.40
N ALA A 97 -6.99 15.69 -6.11
CA ALA A 97 -6.92 14.41 -6.80
C ALA A 97 -6.96 13.24 -5.80
N VAL A 98 -6.21 13.31 -4.70
CA VAL A 98 -6.26 12.27 -3.66
C VAL A 98 -7.66 12.14 -3.07
N GLU A 99 -8.26 13.26 -2.65
CA GLU A 99 -9.61 13.27 -2.05
C GLU A 99 -10.67 12.67 -2.97
N LYS A 100 -10.58 12.93 -4.27
CA LYS A 100 -11.51 12.40 -5.28
C LYS A 100 -11.29 10.91 -5.56
N CYS A 101 -10.05 10.44 -5.45
CA CYS A 101 -9.64 9.14 -5.97
C CYS A 101 -9.60 8.04 -4.92
N VAL A 102 -9.89 8.35 -3.66
CA VAL A 102 -10.03 7.36 -2.60
C VAL A 102 -11.47 6.83 -2.53
N PRO A 103 -11.69 5.55 -2.17
CA PRO A 103 -10.68 4.56 -1.80
C PRO A 103 -9.86 4.05 -3.01
N PHE A 104 -8.59 3.70 -2.77
CA PHE A 104 -7.76 3.05 -3.77
C PHE A 104 -8.23 1.62 -4.03
N GLU A 105 -8.41 1.26 -5.31
CA GLU A 105 -9.07 0.01 -5.68
C GLU A 105 -8.08 -1.07 -6.13
N GLY A 106 -8.45 -2.33 -5.91
CA GLY A 106 -7.71 -3.49 -6.41
C GLY A 106 -6.50 -3.91 -5.56
N LEU A 107 -6.33 -3.33 -4.36
CA LEU A 107 -5.21 -3.63 -3.46
C LEU A 107 -5.30 -5.06 -2.88
N VAL A 108 -6.50 -5.51 -2.51
CA VAL A 108 -6.74 -6.88 -2.03
C VAL A 108 -6.37 -7.92 -3.09
N ALA A 109 -6.61 -7.63 -4.37
CA ALA A 109 -6.20 -8.51 -5.48
C ALA A 109 -4.67 -8.57 -5.64
N LEU A 110 -3.94 -7.60 -5.09
CA LEU A 110 -2.47 -7.59 -4.97
C LEU A 110 -1.99 -8.20 -3.64
N GLY A 111 -2.91 -8.75 -2.84
CA GLY A 111 -2.63 -9.44 -1.58
C GLY A 111 -2.58 -8.55 -0.34
N ALA A 112 -3.00 -7.29 -0.43
CA ALA A 112 -3.10 -6.43 0.74
C ALA A 112 -4.18 -6.94 1.70
N GLU A 113 -3.86 -7.06 2.98
CA GLU A 113 -4.88 -7.31 4.02
C GLU A 113 -5.66 -6.03 4.31
N MET A 114 -6.93 -6.16 4.71
CA MET A 114 -7.85 -5.00 4.82
C MET A 114 -7.38 -3.91 5.78
N ASP A 115 -6.71 -4.30 6.87
CA ASP A 115 -6.17 -3.44 7.92
C ASP A 115 -4.66 -3.24 7.83
N GLU A 116 -4.01 -3.81 6.81
CA GLU A 116 -2.59 -3.58 6.55
C GLU A 116 -2.35 -2.14 6.11
N GLU A 117 -1.38 -1.49 6.74
CA GLU A 117 -1.02 -0.11 6.45
C GLU A 117 0.11 -0.05 5.42
N PHE A 118 -0.06 0.82 4.43
CA PHE A 118 0.94 1.15 3.43
C PHE A 118 1.26 2.63 3.49
N SER A 119 2.53 2.94 3.31
CA SER A 119 3.03 4.31 3.16
C SER A 119 3.81 4.42 1.85
N VAL A 120 3.42 5.37 1.02
CA VAL A 120 4.01 5.58 -0.31
C VAL A 120 4.25 7.06 -0.56
N THR A 121 5.33 7.36 -1.29
CA THR A 121 5.59 8.68 -1.85
C THR A 121 5.22 8.66 -3.34
N ILE A 122 4.27 9.50 -3.73
CA ILE A 122 3.81 9.63 -5.12
C ILE A 122 4.38 10.92 -5.71
N TYR A 123 5.00 10.82 -6.89
CA TYR A 123 5.49 11.97 -7.61
C TYR A 123 4.49 12.43 -8.66
N PHE A 124 4.08 13.69 -8.55
CA PHE A 124 3.25 14.39 -9.51
C PHE A 124 4.15 15.28 -10.37
N GLN A 125 3.95 15.24 -11.70
CA GLN A 125 4.71 16.03 -12.66
C GLN A 125 3.77 16.80 -13.59
N SER A 126 3.86 18.13 -13.59
CA SER A 126 3.10 19.02 -14.48
C SER A 126 3.80 19.34 -15.79
#